data_AF-A0LZX0-F1
#
_entry.id   AF-A0LZX0-F1
#
_cell.length_a   1.000
_cell.length_b   1.000
_cell.length_c   1.000
_cell.angle_alpha   90.00
_cell.angle_beta   90.00
_cell.angle_gamma   90.00
#
_symmetry.space_group_name_H-M   'P 1'
#
loop_
_entity.id
_entity.type
_entity.pdbx_description
1 polymer ?
#
loop_
_entity_poly.entity_id
_entity_poly.type
_entity_poly.pdbx_seq_one_letter_code
_entity_poly.pdbx_strand_id
1 'polypeptide(L)'
;MEERMKTIENFLKKYTEKPNSTFKRLFVTFLFGFLPFALFFSILSFLEVEPVSFNGEEYYGFRGTLIVMIATPISAFIFSIFIYIYLLLGYLVLNGLKKILIN
;
A
#
# COMPACT_ATOMS: atom_id res chain seq x y z
N MET A 1 -4.42 32.52 -23.24
CA MET A 1 -3.94 32.47 -21.84
C MET A 1 -5.07 32.03 -20.89
N GLU A 2 -6.25 32.61 -21.05
CA GLU A 2 -7.50 32.26 -20.34
C GLU A 2 -7.91 30.78 -20.45
N GLU A 3 -7.77 30.19 -21.63
CA GLU A 3 -8.11 28.78 -21.87
C GLU A 3 -7.23 27.82 -21.05
N ARG A 4 -5.92 28.09 -20.96
CA ARG A 4 -4.99 27.29 -20.16
C ARG A 4 -5.31 27.37 -18.67
N MET A 5 -5.72 28.54 -18.19
CA MET A 5 -6.14 28.76 -16.81
C MET A 5 -7.38 27.92 -16.46
N LYS A 6 -8.39 27.89 -17.34
CA LYS A 6 -9.57 27.04 -17.17
C LYS A 6 -9.22 25.54 -17.16
N THR A 7 -8.27 25.11 -17.98
CA THR A 7 -7.79 23.72 -17.97
C THR A 7 -7.15 23.36 -16.62
N ILE A 8 -6.29 24.24 -16.08
CA ILE A 8 -5.62 24.05 -14.78
C ILE A 8 -6.65 24.02 -13.65
N GLU A 9 -7.63 24.92 -13.68
CA GLU A 9 -8.68 24.97 -12.67
C GLU A 9 -9.53 23.70 -12.64
N ASN A 10 -9.93 23.20 -13.82
CA ASN A 10 -10.66 21.95 -13.96
C ASN A 10 -9.84 20.75 -13.48
N PHE A 11 -8.54 20.72 -13.77
CA PHE A 11 -7.62 19.70 -13.26
C PHE A 11 -7.55 19.71 -11.73
N LEU A 12 -7.27 20.86 -11.13
CA LEU A 12 -7.15 20.99 -9.67
C LEU A 12 -8.46 20.66 -8.96
N LYS A 13 -9.62 21.05 -9.51
CA LYS A 13 -10.92 20.67 -8.95
C LYS A 13 -11.15 19.16 -8.99
N LYS A 14 -10.75 18.49 -10.08
CA LYS A 14 -10.95 17.04 -10.27
C LYS A 14 -10.03 16.17 -9.42
N TYR A 15 -8.78 16.57 -9.22
CA TYR A 15 -7.76 15.72 -8.59
C TYR A 15 -7.44 16.10 -7.14
N THR A 16 -7.97 17.21 -6.61
CA THR A 16 -7.81 17.60 -5.20
C THR A 16 -8.91 17.00 -4.33
N GLU A 17 -9.05 15.68 -4.37
CA GLU A 17 -9.93 14.98 -3.44
C GLU A 17 -9.11 14.38 -2.30
N LYS A 18 -9.59 14.56 -1.06
CA LYS A 18 -8.95 13.94 0.10
C LYS A 18 -9.15 12.43 0.01
N PRO A 19 -8.12 11.59 0.22
CA PRO A 19 -8.23 10.14 0.17
C PRO A 19 -9.01 9.59 1.38
N ASN A 20 -10.31 9.86 1.46
CA ASN A 20 -11.20 9.32 2.49
C ASN A 20 -11.47 7.84 2.19
N SER A 21 -11.50 6.99 3.22
CA SER A 21 -11.74 5.53 3.09
C SER A 21 -10.70 4.75 2.24
N THR A 22 -9.61 5.39 1.81
CA THR A 22 -8.63 4.77 0.90
C THR A 22 -7.74 3.75 1.62
N PHE A 23 -7.41 3.97 2.90
CA PHE A 23 -6.53 3.09 3.66
C PHE A 23 -7.06 1.65 3.75
N LYS A 24 -8.33 1.47 4.12
CA LYS A 24 -8.94 0.13 4.22
C LYS A 24 -8.88 -0.60 2.87
N ARG A 25 -9.13 0.12 1.77
CA ARG A 25 -9.05 -0.44 0.42
C ARG A 25 -7.62 -0.82 0.06
N LEU A 26 -6.63 0.02 0.38
CA LEU A 26 -5.22 -0.29 0.19
C LEU A 26 -4.82 -1.54 0.97
N PHE A 27 -5.20 -1.62 2.25
CA PHE A 27 -4.92 -2.78 3.10
C PHE A 27 -5.46 -4.08 2.52
N VAL A 28 -6.75 -4.10 2.16
CA VAL A 28 -7.36 -5.28 1.53
C VAL A 28 -6.67 -5.61 0.21
N THR A 29 -6.33 -4.61 -0.61
CA THR A 29 -5.65 -4.82 -1.89
C THR A 29 -4.28 -5.45 -1.69
N PHE A 30 -3.46 -4.93 -0.78
CA PHE A 30 -2.14 -5.49 -0.50
C PHE A 30 -2.23 -6.85 0.18
N LEU A 31 -3.17 -7.03 1.12
CA LEU A 31 -3.35 -8.31 1.80
C LEU A 31 -3.66 -9.42 0.79
N PHE A 32 -4.66 -9.21 -0.07
CA PHE A 32 -5.02 -10.18 -1.11
C PHE A 32 -4.00 -10.24 -2.25
N GLY A 33 -3.22 -9.18 -2.48
CA GLY A 33 -2.09 -9.22 -3.41
C GLY A 33 -0.94 -10.08 -2.91
N PHE A 34 -0.66 -10.07 -1.61
CA PHE A 34 0.41 -10.86 -0.99
C PHE A 34 -0.02 -12.29 -0.64
N LEU A 35 -1.30 -12.51 -0.37
CA LEU A 35 -1.83 -13.81 0.08
C LEU A 35 -1.43 -15.00 -0.83
N PRO A 36 -1.51 -14.92 -2.18
CA PRO A 36 -1.14 -16.04 -3.04
C PRO A 36 0.33 -16.44 -2.88
N PHE A 37 1.21 -15.46 -2.75
CA PHE A 37 2.64 -15.69 -2.52
C PHE A 37 2.88 -16.26 -1.12
N ALA A 38 2.21 -15.69 -0.10
CA ALA A 38 2.29 -16.17 1.27
C ALA A 38 1.84 -17.63 1.40
N LEU A 39 0.76 -18.02 0.73
CA LEU A 39 0.28 -19.40 0.70
C LEU A 39 1.26 -20.32 -0.02
N PHE A 40 1.79 -19.89 -1.17
CA PHE A 40 2.80 -20.65 -1.90
C PHE A 40 4.06 -20.90 -1.05
N PHE A 41 4.64 -19.86 -0.45
CA PHE A 41 5.80 -19.98 0.44
C PHE A 41 5.48 -20.78 1.71
N SER A 42 4.26 -20.66 2.23
CA SER A 42 3.81 -21.46 3.38
C SER A 42 3.82 -22.95 3.06
N ILE A 43 3.41 -23.35 1.84
CA ILE A 43 3.43 -24.75 1.39
C ILE A 43 4.88 -25.22 1.22
N LEU A 44 5.75 -24.43 0.58
CA LEU A 44 7.16 -24.79 0.41
C LEU A 44 7.87 -24.98 1.76
N SER A 45 7.66 -24.05 2.68
CA SER A 45 8.17 -24.15 4.05
C SER A 45 7.60 -25.37 4.77
N PHE A 46 6.31 -25.66 4.60
CA PHE A 46 5.67 -26.80 5.25
C PHE A 46 6.23 -28.13 4.76
N LEU A 47 6.55 -28.24 3.47
CA LEU A 47 7.17 -29.41 2.85
C LEU A 47 8.69 -29.49 3.06
N GLU A 48 9.25 -28.60 3.88
CA GLU A 48 10.68 -28.51 4.18
C GLU A 48 11.55 -28.27 2.93
N VAL A 49 10.98 -27.67 1.88
CA VAL A 49 11.69 -27.36 0.62
C VAL A 49 12.46 -26.05 0.73
N GLU A 50 11.84 -25.01 1.30
CA GLU A 50 12.43 -23.68 1.42
C GLU A 50 12.22 -23.12 2.84
N PRO A 51 13.28 -22.73 3.57
CA PRO A 51 13.14 -22.15 4.90
C PRO A 51 12.56 -20.74 4.87
N VAL A 52 11.90 -20.38 5.96
CA VAL A 52 11.57 -18.99 6.26
C VAL A 52 12.65 -18.44 7.19
N SER A 53 13.46 -17.50 6.69
CA SER A 53 14.48 -16.82 7.51
C SER A 53 13.82 -15.72 8.36
N PHE A 54 13.95 -15.83 9.68
CA PHE A 54 13.48 -14.83 10.63
C PHE A 54 14.52 -14.61 11.73
N ASN A 55 14.93 -13.35 11.94
CA ASN A 55 15.98 -12.96 12.90
C ASN A 55 17.32 -13.71 12.73
N GLY A 56 17.66 -14.13 11.51
CA GLY A 56 18.90 -14.85 11.23
C GLY A 56 18.84 -16.37 11.48
N GLU A 57 17.67 -16.89 11.89
CA GLU A 57 17.41 -18.31 12.01
C GLU A 57 16.48 -18.79 10.88
N GLU A 58 16.67 -20.02 10.44
CA GLU A 58 15.84 -20.68 9.43
C GLU A 58 14.74 -21.52 10.08
N TYR A 59 13.49 -21.28 9.69
CA TYR A 59 12.33 -22.00 10.20
C TYR A 59 11.65 -22.79 9.08
N TYR A 60 11.45 -24.08 9.33
CA TYR A 60 10.74 -25.00 8.45
C TYR A 60 9.40 -25.46 9.06
N GLY A 61 8.65 -26.23 8.27
CA GLY A 61 7.40 -26.86 8.69
C GLY A 61 6.34 -25.84 9.12
N PHE A 62 5.56 -26.22 10.13
CA PHE A 62 4.49 -25.38 10.68
C PHE A 62 5.00 -24.04 11.24
N ARG A 63 6.23 -23.98 11.77
CA ARG A 63 6.81 -22.75 12.32
C ARG A 63 7.04 -21.71 11.22
N GLY A 64 7.65 -22.12 10.11
CA GLY A 64 7.85 -21.24 8.95
C GLY A 64 6.52 -20.78 8.33
N THR A 65 5.55 -21.69 8.20
CA THR A 65 4.18 -21.34 7.78
C THR A 65 3.56 -20.27 8.67
N LEU A 66 3.63 -20.40 10.00
CA LEU A 66 3.09 -19.39 10.91
C LEU A 66 3.77 -18.03 10.74
N ILE A 67 5.09 -18.01 10.60
CA ILE A 67 5.84 -16.77 10.41
C ILE A 67 5.36 -16.05 9.14
N VAL A 68 5.25 -16.75 8.01
CA VAL A 68 4.77 -16.17 6.75
C VAL A 68 3.34 -15.65 6.87
N MET A 69 2.45 -16.43 7.47
CA MET A 69 1.04 -16.06 7.62
C MET A 69 0.84 -14.85 8.53
N ILE A 70 1.66 -14.69 9.58
CA ILE A 70 1.64 -13.50 10.47
C ILE A 70 2.33 -12.30 9.80
N ALA A 71 3.44 -12.51 9.09
CA ALA A 71 4.16 -11.45 8.40
C ALA A 71 3.35 -10.83 7.25
N THR A 72 2.46 -11.58 6.62
CA THR A 72 1.64 -11.13 5.49
C THR A 72 0.74 -9.94 5.81
N PRO A 73 -0.16 -9.99 6.82
CA PRO A 73 -0.97 -8.83 7.19
C PRO A 73 -0.14 -7.66 7.72
N ILE A 74 0.98 -7.92 8.40
CA ILE A 74 1.90 -6.87 8.85
C ILE A 74 2.51 -6.14 7.64
N SER A 75 2.99 -6.88 6.66
CA SER A 75 3.54 -6.33 5.42
C SER A 75 2.49 -5.53 4.67
N ALA A 76 1.28 -6.08 4.48
CA ALA A 76 0.17 -5.37 3.84
C ALA A 76 -0.18 -4.07 4.57
N PHE A 77 -0.17 -4.06 5.90
CA PHE A 77 -0.39 -2.87 6.71
C PHE A 77 0.68 -1.81 6.50
N ILE A 78 1.97 -2.19 6.55
CA ILE A 78 3.11 -1.29 6.33
C ILE A 78 3.02 -0.64 4.94
N PHE A 79 2.83 -1.44 3.88
CA PHE A 79 2.68 -0.92 2.52
C PHE A 79 1.47 0.02 2.39
N SER A 80 0.37 -0.30 3.05
CA SER A 80 -0.82 0.56 3.06
C SER A 80 -0.56 1.91 3.72
N ILE A 81 0.22 1.94 4.81
CA ILE A 81 0.64 3.18 5.46
C ILE A 81 1.48 4.02 4.50
N PHE A 82 2.52 3.45 3.89
CA PHE A 82 3.40 4.20 3.00
C PHE A 82 2.64 4.79 1.81
N ILE A 83 1.79 4.00 1.17
CA ILE A 83 0.97 4.49 0.04
C ILE A 83 -0.05 5.53 0.51
N TYR A 84 -0.68 5.35 1.66
CA TYR A 84 -1.62 6.33 2.18
C TYR A 84 -0.94 7.67 2.52
N ILE A 85 0.25 7.63 3.12
CA ILE A 85 1.06 8.84 3.35
C ILE A 85 1.42 9.51 2.03
N TYR A 86 1.86 8.74 1.03
CA TYR A 86 2.14 9.26 -0.30
C TYR A 86 0.93 9.98 -0.92
N LEU A 87 -0.27 9.39 -0.84
CA LEU A 87 -1.50 10.00 -1.32
C LEU A 87 -1.87 11.27 -0.54
N LEU A 88 -1.67 11.28 0.78
CA LEU A 88 -1.87 12.47 1.61
C LEU A 88 -0.93 13.60 1.21
N LEU A 89 0.35 13.32 0.95
CA LEU A 89 1.30 14.31 0.47
C LEU A 89 0.87 14.87 -0.89
N GLY A 90 0.47 14.02 -1.83
CA GLY A 90 -0.07 14.45 -3.12
C GLY A 90 -1.29 15.37 -2.98
N TYR A 91 -2.23 15.01 -2.10
CA TYR A 91 -3.37 15.86 -1.76
C TYR A 91 -2.95 17.20 -1.17
N LEU A 92 -1.99 17.23 -0.24
CA LEU A 92 -1.51 18.47 0.38
C LEU A 92 -0.88 19.41 -0.65
N VAL A 93 -0.07 18.89 -1.57
CA VAL A 93 0.55 19.68 -2.65
C VAL A 93 -0.51 20.25 -3.58
N LEU A 94 -1.44 19.41 -4.07
CA LEU A 94 -2.51 19.84 -4.98
C LEU A 94 -3.44 20.87 -4.33
N ASN A 95 -3.78 20.68 -3.05
CA ASN A 95 -4.59 21.62 -2.30
C ASN A 95 -3.87 22.95 -2.06
N GLY A 96 -2.54 22.93 -1.83
CA GLY A 96 -1.71 24.13 -1.78
C GLY A 96 -1.74 24.89 -3.10
N LEU A 97 -1.53 24.21 -4.23
CA LEU A 97 -1.60 24.81 -5.57
C LEU A 97 -2.98 25.41 -5.86
N LYS A 98 -4.05 24.69 -5.50
CA LYS A 98 -5.43 25.16 -5.64
C LYS A 98 -5.66 26.48 -4.89
N LYS A 99 -5.12 26.61 -3.68
CA LYS A 99 -5.22 27.85 -2.88
C LYS A 99 -4.43 29.02 -3.45
N ILE A 100 -3.35 28.79 -4.20
CA ILE A 100 -2.49 29.85 -4.76
C ILE A 100 -3.02 30.33 -6.12
N LEU A 101 -3.61 29.43 -6.92
CA LEU A 101 -3.94 29.68 -8.32
C LEU A 101 -5.41 30.04 -8.57
N ILE A 102 -6.32 29.67 -7.66
CA ILE A 102 -7.78 29.81 -7.86
C ILE A 102 -8.42 30.71 -6.79
N ASN A 103 -7.88 30.71 -5.57
CA ASN A 103 -8.21 31.68 -4.52
C ASN A 103 -7.19 32.83 -4.54
#